data_AF-A0A6I4IRF5-F1
#
_entry.id   AF-A0A6I4IRF5-F1
#
_cell.length_a   1.000
_cell.length_b   1.000
_cell.length_c   1.000
_cell.angle_alpha   90.00
_cell.angle_beta   90.00
_cell.angle_gamma   90.00
#
_symmetry.space_group_name_H-M   'P 1'
#
loop_
_entity.id
_entity.type
_entity.pdbx_description
1 polymer ?
#
loop_
_entity_poly.entity_id
_entity_poly.type
_entity_poly.pdbx_seq_one_letter_code
_entity_poly.pdbx_strand_id
1 'polypeptide(L)'
;MSKGGAIAIGLLIEKFQEFLENLFEPKKKTKLEALYELDSVIKTNFTISILEITEERLEVISSKLNQIDIRTLDEIIVLIYSCVNSGIKSELIERLKKNPSLKKRLLDLIQFTENKSNTLSLERNNIKNSLQHML
;
A
#
# COMPACT_ATOMS: atom_id res chain seq x y z
N MET A 1 -22.61 -7.77 -49.43
CA MET A 1 -21.86 -8.28 -48.26
C MET A 1 -22.67 -7.95 -47.02
N SER A 2 -23.03 -8.95 -46.20
CA SER A 2 -23.97 -8.75 -45.09
C SER A 2 -23.31 -7.95 -43.95
N LYS A 3 -24.02 -6.93 -43.46
CA LYS A 3 -23.55 -6.05 -42.37
C LYS A 3 -23.16 -6.84 -41.09
N GLY A 4 -23.75 -8.02 -40.89
CA GLY A 4 -23.45 -8.90 -39.74
C GLY A 4 -22.04 -9.52 -39.75
N GLY A 5 -21.45 -9.78 -40.94
CA GLY A 5 -20.09 -10.33 -41.02
C GLY A 5 -19.02 -9.33 -40.58
N ALA A 6 -19.20 -8.05 -40.95
CA ALA A 6 -18.30 -6.98 -40.51
C ALA A 6 -18.40 -6.71 -39.00
N ILE A 7 -19.59 -6.81 -38.43
CA ILE A 7 -19.83 -6.65 -36.97
C ILE A 7 -19.18 -7.79 -36.18
N ALA A 8 -19.32 -9.04 -36.65
CA ALA A 8 -18.72 -10.20 -36.01
C ALA A 8 -17.18 -10.16 -36.03
N ILE A 9 -16.58 -9.70 -37.13
CA ILE A 9 -15.13 -9.51 -37.24
C ILE A 9 -14.67 -8.37 -36.32
N GLY A 10 -15.42 -7.27 -36.24
CA GLY A 10 -15.13 -6.16 -35.31
C GLY A 10 -15.07 -6.63 -33.85
N LEU A 11 -16.09 -7.39 -33.40
CA LEU A 11 -16.13 -7.95 -32.04
C LEU A 11 -14.97 -8.92 -31.76
N LEU A 12 -14.53 -9.67 -32.77
CA LEU A 12 -13.38 -10.56 -32.66
C LEU A 12 -12.07 -9.79 -32.49
N ILE A 13 -11.90 -8.70 -33.24
CA ILE A 13 -10.73 -7.83 -33.15
C ILE A 13 -10.68 -7.13 -31.78
N GLU A 14 -11.81 -6.61 -31.29
CA GLU A 14 -11.90 -5.98 -29.96
C GLU A 14 -11.53 -6.98 -28.84
N LYS A 15 -12.08 -8.20 -28.90
CA LYS A 15 -11.75 -9.25 -27.92
C LYS A 15 -10.29 -9.68 -27.99
N PHE A 16 -9.69 -9.65 -29.18
CA PHE A 16 -8.28 -9.97 -29.35
C PHE A 16 -7.38 -8.84 -28.85
N GLN A 17 -7.74 -7.56 -29.06
CA GLN A 17 -7.03 -6.43 -28.46
C GLN A 17 -7.11 -6.46 -26.94
N GLU A 18 -8.29 -6.67 -26.36
CA GLU A 18 -8.48 -6.80 -24.92
C GLU A 18 -7.65 -7.97 -24.35
N PHE A 19 -7.55 -9.07 -25.09
CA PHE A 19 -6.69 -10.21 -24.73
C PHE A 19 -5.19 -9.86 -24.79
N LEU A 20 -4.74 -9.17 -25.83
CA LEU A 20 -3.34 -8.73 -25.96
C LEU A 20 -2.97 -7.71 -24.89
N GLU A 21 -3.85 -6.73 -24.61
CA GLU A 21 -3.66 -5.77 -23.52
C GLU A 21 -3.51 -6.48 -22.17
N ASN A 22 -4.33 -7.48 -21.89
CA ASN A 22 -4.21 -8.31 -20.67
C ASN A 22 -2.95 -9.20 -20.65
N LEU A 23 -2.41 -9.58 -21.81
CA LEU A 23 -1.19 -10.38 -21.93
C LEU A 23 0.09 -9.57 -21.76
N PHE A 24 0.05 -8.30 -22.19
CA PHE A 24 1.20 -7.39 -22.19
C PHE A 24 1.15 -6.33 -21.09
N GLU A 25 0.04 -6.17 -20.35
CA GLU A 25 0.06 -5.42 -19.10
C GLU A 25 0.99 -6.17 -18.12
N PRO A 26 2.09 -5.56 -17.65
CA PRO A 26 2.87 -6.15 -16.58
C PRO A 26 1.91 -6.36 -15.41
N LYS A 27 1.76 -7.61 -14.95
CA LYS A 27 0.84 -7.98 -13.87
C LYS A 27 0.95 -6.94 -12.77
N LYS A 28 -0.09 -6.12 -12.61
CA LYS A 28 -0.14 -5.13 -11.53
C LYS A 28 0.06 -5.90 -10.23
N LYS A 29 1.11 -5.56 -9.50
CA LYS A 29 1.42 -6.17 -8.21
C LYS A 29 0.19 -6.04 -7.32
N THR A 30 -0.19 -7.13 -6.68
CA THR A 30 -1.23 -7.09 -5.67
C THR A 30 -0.74 -6.25 -4.48
N LYS A 31 -1.67 -5.69 -3.70
CA LYS A 31 -1.31 -4.92 -2.48
C LYS A 31 -0.45 -5.74 -1.52
N LEU A 32 -0.69 -7.05 -1.45
CA LEU A 32 0.08 -7.96 -0.61
C LEU A 32 1.52 -8.14 -1.11
N GLU A 33 1.71 -8.34 -2.42
CA GLU A 33 3.05 -8.41 -3.02
C GLU A 33 3.82 -7.11 -2.83
N ALA A 34 3.15 -5.96 -3.02
CA ALA A 34 3.75 -4.65 -2.77
C ALA A 34 4.17 -4.48 -1.30
N LEU A 35 3.36 -4.93 -0.34
CA LEU A 35 3.70 -4.87 1.08
C LEU A 35 4.91 -5.75 1.42
N TYR A 36 4.99 -6.97 0.87
CA TYR A 36 6.14 -7.86 1.09
C TYR A 36 7.43 -7.33 0.46
N GLU A 37 7.34 -6.77 -0.74
CA GLU A 37 8.47 -6.14 -1.40
C GLU A 37 8.96 -4.92 -0.60
N LEU A 38 8.04 -4.07 -0.16
CA LEU A 38 8.36 -2.94 0.71
C LEU A 38 9.05 -3.42 1.99
N ASP A 39 8.49 -4.42 2.67
CA ASP A 39 9.08 -5.02 3.88
C ASP A 39 10.50 -5.54 3.62
N SER A 40 10.73 -6.18 2.48
CA SER A 40 12.07 -6.63 2.07
C SER A 40 13.03 -5.44 1.87
N VAL A 41 12.59 -4.39 1.16
CA VAL A 41 13.39 -3.20 0.89
C VAL A 41 13.78 -2.50 2.20
N ILE A 42 12.84 -2.32 3.13
CA ILE A 42 13.13 -1.63 4.39
C ILE A 42 14.01 -2.47 5.33
N LYS A 43 13.86 -3.80 5.31
CA LYS A 43 14.73 -4.71 6.07
C LYS A 43 16.15 -4.63 5.57
N THR A 44 16.36 -4.66 4.25
CA THR A 44 17.68 -4.60 3.64
C THR A 44 18.34 -3.24 3.85
N ASN A 45 17.62 -2.14 3.68
CA ASN A 45 18.21 -0.80 3.67
C ASN A 45 18.29 -0.14 5.06
N PHE A 46 17.36 -0.47 5.96
CA PHE A 46 17.19 0.23 7.24
C PHE A 46 17.14 -0.71 8.45
N THR A 47 17.30 -2.03 8.25
CA THR A 47 17.30 -3.05 9.32
C THR A 47 16.06 -2.99 10.21
N ILE A 48 14.90 -2.70 9.61
CA ILE A 48 13.59 -2.65 10.27
C ILE A 48 12.54 -3.33 9.40
N SER A 49 11.57 -4.00 10.01
CA SER A 49 10.43 -4.63 9.35
C SER A 49 9.13 -3.87 9.53
N ILE A 50 8.13 -4.15 8.69
CA ILE A 50 6.77 -3.61 8.82
C ILE A 50 6.17 -3.99 10.18
N LEU A 51 6.41 -5.22 10.65
CA LEU A 51 5.93 -5.67 11.95
C LEU A 51 6.55 -4.84 13.08
N GLU A 52 7.87 -4.65 13.10
CA GLU A 52 8.53 -3.77 14.07
C GLU A 52 7.97 -2.35 13.99
N ILE A 53 7.76 -1.82 12.77
CA ILE A 53 7.15 -0.49 12.58
C ILE A 53 5.78 -0.42 13.25
N THR A 54 4.98 -1.48 13.22
CA THR A 54 3.60 -1.48 13.74
C THR A 54 3.45 -1.92 15.20
N GLU A 55 4.43 -2.65 15.75
CA GLU A 55 4.31 -3.30 17.07
C GLU A 55 5.28 -2.73 18.11
N GLU A 56 6.46 -2.27 17.69
CA GLU A 56 7.45 -1.72 18.62
C GLU A 56 7.12 -0.29 19.05
N ARG A 57 7.67 0.13 20.19
CA ARG A 57 7.54 1.51 20.66
C ARG A 57 8.19 2.49 19.68
N LEU A 58 7.57 3.67 19.47
CA LEU A 58 8.05 4.62 18.45
C LEU A 58 9.46 5.10 18.79
N GLU A 59 9.74 5.29 20.07
CA GLU A 59 11.02 5.72 20.60
C GLU A 59 12.14 4.75 20.20
N VAL A 60 11.86 3.45 20.24
CA VAL A 60 12.81 2.36 19.91
C VAL A 60 13.19 2.39 18.43
N ILE A 61 12.22 2.65 17.55
CA ILE A 61 12.43 2.60 16.10
C ILE A 61 12.68 3.97 15.47
N SER A 62 12.56 5.06 16.23
CA SER A 62 12.63 6.44 15.74
C SER A 62 13.93 6.74 14.99
N SER A 63 15.07 6.23 15.48
CA SER A 63 16.37 6.39 14.84
C SER A 63 16.41 5.74 13.45
N LYS A 64 15.81 4.56 13.29
CA LYS A 64 15.70 3.86 12.01
C LYS A 64 14.72 4.58 11.08
N LEU A 65 13.55 5.00 11.58
CA LEU A 65 12.57 5.78 10.80
C LEU A 65 13.14 7.13 10.31
N ASN A 66 14.03 7.74 11.09
CA ASN A 66 14.71 8.97 10.69
C ASN A 66 15.62 8.79 9.46
N GLN A 67 16.06 7.56 9.15
CA GLN A 67 16.89 7.28 7.98
C GLN A 67 16.06 7.04 6.70
N ILE A 68 14.78 6.71 6.83
CA ILE A 68 13.87 6.41 5.70
C ILE A 68 13.40 7.71 5.07
N ASP A 69 13.46 7.87 3.75
CA ASP A 69 12.94 9.08 3.10
C ASP A 69 11.40 9.18 3.23
N ILE A 70 10.89 10.41 3.07
CA ILE A 70 9.46 10.70 3.29
C ILE A 70 8.56 9.93 2.33
N ARG A 71 9.00 9.65 1.10
CA ARG A 71 8.17 8.94 0.12
C ARG A 71 7.99 7.48 0.54
N THR A 72 9.07 6.84 0.99
CA THR A 72 8.97 5.48 1.53
C THR A 72 8.14 5.44 2.82
N LEU A 73 8.25 6.43 3.71
CA LEU A 73 7.36 6.51 4.88
C LEU A 73 5.89 6.64 4.51
N ASP A 74 5.56 7.48 3.52
CA ASP A 74 4.20 7.60 2.99
C ASP A 74 3.71 6.28 2.40
N GLU A 75 4.54 5.60 1.61
CA GLU A 75 4.22 4.31 1.01
C GLU A 75 3.96 3.24 2.07
N ILE A 76 4.74 3.20 3.16
CA ILE A 76 4.52 2.31 4.31
C ILE A 76 3.13 2.57 4.91
N ILE A 77 2.81 3.83 5.22
CA ILE A 77 1.53 4.21 5.84
C ILE A 77 0.37 3.79 4.93
N VAL A 78 0.45 4.13 3.64
CA VAL A 78 -0.60 3.87 2.65
C VAL A 78 -0.79 2.37 2.44
N LEU A 79 0.28 1.61 2.23
CA LEU A 79 0.17 0.17 1.97
C LEU A 79 -0.35 -0.59 3.17
N ILE A 80 0.14 -0.29 4.39
CA ILE A 80 -0.39 -0.90 5.62
C ILE A 80 -1.89 -0.62 5.71
N TYR A 81 -2.29 0.66 5.69
CA TYR A 81 -3.70 1.04 5.82
C TYR A 81 -4.57 0.39 4.74
N SER A 82 -4.12 0.38 3.48
CA SER A 82 -4.89 -0.21 2.38
C SER A 82 -5.03 -1.72 2.51
N CYS A 83 -4.02 -2.41 3.05
CA CYS A 83 -4.01 -3.85 3.24
C CYS A 83 -4.92 -4.27 4.40
N VAL A 84 -4.84 -3.61 5.56
CA VAL A 84 -5.72 -3.94 6.70
C VAL A 84 -7.19 -3.62 6.44
N ASN A 85 -7.50 -2.62 5.62
CA ASN A 85 -8.88 -2.32 5.22
C ASN A 85 -9.36 -3.13 3.99
N SER A 86 -8.55 -4.08 3.50
CA SER A 86 -8.93 -4.94 2.37
C SER A 86 -9.45 -6.31 2.82
N GLY A 87 -10.13 -6.99 1.89
CA GLY A 87 -10.53 -8.39 2.04
C GLY A 87 -9.40 -9.43 1.89
N ILE A 88 -8.13 -9.00 1.86
CA ILE A 88 -6.98 -9.90 1.69
C ILE A 88 -6.87 -10.81 2.92
N LYS A 89 -6.70 -12.12 2.66
CA LYS A 89 -6.44 -13.16 3.67
C LYS A 89 -4.97 -13.57 3.59
N SER A 90 -4.18 -13.13 4.56
CA SER A 90 -2.77 -13.46 4.71
C SER A 90 -2.42 -13.39 6.20
N GLU A 91 -1.54 -14.26 6.68
CA GLU A 91 -1.13 -14.31 8.09
C GLU A 91 -0.63 -12.94 8.59
N LEU A 92 0.23 -12.28 7.81
CA LEU A 92 0.73 -10.95 8.11
C LEU A 92 -0.41 -9.93 8.25
N ILE A 93 -1.36 -9.93 7.32
CA ILE A 93 -2.48 -8.97 7.32
C ILE A 93 -3.43 -9.25 8.47
N GLU A 94 -3.71 -10.51 8.76
CA GLU A 94 -4.54 -10.90 9.91
C GLU A 94 -3.88 -10.51 11.24
N ARG A 95 -2.56 -10.63 11.35
CA ARG A 95 -1.80 -10.14 12.51
C ARG A 95 -1.92 -8.62 12.66
N LEU A 96 -1.76 -7.87 11.57
CA LEU A 96 -1.93 -6.42 11.57
C LEU A 96 -3.36 -6.01 11.96
N LYS A 97 -4.39 -6.67 11.39
CA LYS A 97 -5.81 -6.42 11.72
C LYS A 97 -6.12 -6.67 13.20
N LYS A 98 -5.49 -7.68 13.80
CA LYS A 98 -5.67 -8.05 15.22
C LYS A 98 -4.94 -7.12 16.17
N ASN A 99 -4.01 -6.29 15.71
CA ASN A 99 -3.30 -5.34 16.57
C ASN A 99 -4.24 -4.17 16.95
N PRO A 100 -4.68 -4.06 18.22
CA PRO A 100 -5.63 -3.04 18.65
C PRO A 100 -5.05 -1.62 18.60
N SER A 101 -3.71 -1.52 18.64
CA SER A 101 -2.99 -0.24 18.63
C SER A 101 -2.66 0.25 17.22
N LEU A 102 -2.92 -0.53 16.18
CA LEU A 102 -2.49 -0.22 14.81
C LEU A 102 -3.00 1.14 14.32
N LYS A 103 -4.27 1.48 14.60
CA LYS A 103 -4.85 2.77 14.18
C LYS A 103 -4.11 3.94 14.81
N LYS A 104 -3.87 3.88 16.12
CA LYS A 104 -3.08 4.88 16.85
C LYS A 104 -1.65 4.94 16.30
N ARG A 105 -1.06 3.78 16.03
CA ARG A 105 0.29 3.68 15.48
C ARG A 105 0.40 4.33 14.09
N LEU A 106 -0.57 4.15 13.22
CA LEU A 106 -0.60 4.82 11.93
C LEU A 106 -0.72 6.33 12.08
N LEU A 107 -1.49 6.84 13.04
CA LEU A 107 -1.52 8.28 13.35
C LEU A 107 -0.17 8.79 13.86
N ASP A 108 0.49 8.04 14.74
CA ASP A 108 1.82 8.40 15.25
C ASP A 108 2.85 8.46 14.11
N LEU A 109 2.79 7.53 13.16
CA LEU A 109 3.65 7.53 11.96
C LEU A 109 3.34 8.69 11.01
N ILE A 110 2.06 9.05 10.86
CA ILE A 110 1.64 10.22 10.08
C ILE A 110 2.22 11.49 10.72
N GLN A 111 2.06 11.65 12.04
CA GLN A 111 2.59 12.80 12.76
C GLN A 111 4.12 12.86 12.69
N PHE A 112 4.78 11.72 12.82
CA PHE A 112 6.24 11.62 12.63
C PHE A 112 6.66 12.12 11.25
N THR A 113 5.95 11.71 10.20
CA THR A 113 6.26 12.07 8.81
C THR A 113 6.01 13.56 8.56
N GLU A 114 4.92 14.13 9.10
CA GLU A 114 4.64 15.57 9.06
C GLU A 114 5.70 16.40 9.80
N ASN A 115 6.18 15.93 10.95
CA ASN A 115 7.24 16.61 11.70
C ASN A 115 8.58 16.57 10.95
N LYS A 116 8.81 15.50 10.16
CA LYS A 116 10.04 15.33 9.37
C LYS A 116 10.06 16.22 8.13
N SER A 117 8.91 16.52 7.54
CA SER A 117 8.82 17.34 6.34
C SER A 117 7.48 18.04 6.17
N ASN A 118 7.55 19.25 5.62
CA ASN A 118 6.38 20.03 5.18
C ASN A 118 5.77 19.51 3.87
N THR A 119 6.27 18.40 3.30
CA THR A 119 5.69 17.80 2.09
C THR A 119 4.29 17.27 2.38
N LEU A 120 3.29 17.88 1.74
CA LEU A 120 1.91 17.44 1.82
C LEU A 120 1.68 16.19 0.98
N SER A 121 1.12 15.14 1.60
CA SER A 121 0.64 13.95 0.91
C SER A 121 -0.88 13.86 1.08
N LEU A 122 -1.60 13.95 -0.05
CA LEU A 122 -3.06 13.87 -0.06
C LEU A 122 -3.55 12.53 0.50
N GLU A 123 -2.90 11.43 0.12
CA GLU A 123 -3.25 10.09 0.60
C GLU A 123 -3.02 9.98 2.11
N ARG A 124 -1.87 10.44 2.61
CA ARG A 124 -1.58 10.47 4.04
C ARG A 124 -2.63 11.27 4.82
N ASN A 125 -3.02 12.44 4.31
CA ASN A 125 -4.05 13.28 4.94
C ASN A 125 -5.44 12.62 4.94
N ASN A 126 -5.82 11.97 3.83
CA ASN A 126 -7.09 11.24 3.76
C ASN A 126 -7.12 10.06 4.74
N ILE A 127 -6.00 9.36 4.91
CA ILE A 127 -5.85 8.30 5.91
C ILE A 127 -5.93 8.89 7.31
N LYS A 128 -5.24 10.01 7.59
CA LYS A 128 -5.29 10.72 8.88
C LYS A 128 -6.72 11.05 9.27
N ASN A 129 -7.48 11.69 8.38
CA ASN A 129 -8.88 12.06 8.60
C ASN A 129 -9.73 10.81 8.86
N SER A 130 -9.56 9.78 8.03
CA SER A 130 -10.29 8.51 8.18
C SER A 130 -10.01 7.83 9.52
N LEU A 131 -8.75 7.84 9.99
CA LEU A 131 -8.35 7.28 11.28
C LEU A 131 -8.89 8.10 12.46
N GLN A 132 -8.87 9.43 12.37
CA GLN A 132 -9.39 10.32 13.39
C GLN A 132 -10.91 10.20 13.59
N HIS A 133 -11.67 9.91 12.52
CA HIS A 133 -13.11 9.65 12.63
C HIS A 133 -13.45 8.27 13.23
N MET A 134 -12.49 7.34 13.29
CA MET A 134 -12.67 5.98 13.79
C MET A 134 -12.25 5.79 15.26
N LEU A 135 -11.68 6.81 15.89
CA LEU A 135 -11.17 6.83 17.27
C LEU A 135 -12.02 7.76 18.13
#